data_AF-K2G3R1-F1
#
_entry.id   AF-K2G3R1-F1
#
_cell.length_a   1.000
_cell.length_b   1.000
_cell.length_c   1.000
_cell.angle_alpha   90.00
_cell.angle_beta   90.00
_cell.angle_gamma   90.00
#
_symmetry.space_group_name_H-M   'P 1'
#
loop_
_entity.id
_entity.type
_entity.pdbx_description
1 polymer ?
#
loop_
_entity_poly.entity_id
_entity_poly.type
_entity_poly.pdbx_seq_one_letter_code
_entity_poly.pdbx_strand_id
1 'polypeptide(L)'
;MSNVVIIIMTILGVIALYNAIVLYFLSSVQKKILHLESEIIESFFSKVNKIPAVVEIMRRYTRHPDIFEDIIYLHKMWIIYNIESIYDLLDLNQRIHREFQFLMKLSAKIPDLHRDGNFLYIRNYVIFFENQVERKIWEINVLLYTYNKFIKIKNISIFGFLVPIKKKLVIW
;
A
#
# COMPACT_ATOMS: atom_id res chain seq x y z
N MET A 1 49.32 29.52 2.85
CA MET A 1 48.02 29.10 3.45
C MET A 1 48.32 28.28 4.69
N SER A 2 47.73 28.61 5.84
CA SER A 2 47.96 27.89 7.10
C SER A 2 47.49 26.45 7.01
N ASN A 3 48.24 25.49 7.58
CA ASN A 3 47.85 24.08 7.72
C ASN A 3 46.44 23.92 8.31
N VAL A 4 46.00 24.90 9.12
CA VAL A 4 44.65 24.95 9.70
C VAL A 4 43.56 25.04 8.63
N VAL A 5 43.79 25.82 7.56
CA VAL A 5 42.81 25.97 6.46
C VAL A 5 42.65 24.67 5.68
N ILE A 6 43.76 23.95 5.46
CA ILE A 6 43.74 22.64 4.79
C ILE A 6 42.95 21.64 5.62
N ILE A 7 43.21 21.56 6.94
CA ILE A 7 42.50 20.66 7.86
C ILE A 7 40.99 20.94 7.85
N ILE A 8 40.58 22.21 7.92
CA ILE A 8 39.16 22.60 7.88
C ILE A 8 38.51 22.17 6.55
N MET A 9 39.17 22.41 5.42
CA MET A 9 38.68 22.00 4.10
C MET A 9 38.52 20.49 3.98
N THR A 10 39.47 19.70 4.51
CA THR A 10 39.38 18.24 4.51
C THR A 10 38.19 17.75 5.35
N ILE A 11 37.98 18.32 6.54
CA ILE A 11 36.84 17.97 7.41
C ILE A 11 35.51 18.29 6.72
N LEU A 12 35.39 19.46 6.09
CA LEU A 12 34.19 19.84 5.33
C LEU A 12 33.94 18.89 4.15
N GLY A 13 35.00 18.48 3.44
CA GLY A 13 34.91 17.52 2.34
C GLY A 13 34.38 16.15 2.77
N VAL A 14 34.89 15.60 3.87
CA VAL A 14 34.43 14.31 4.44
C VAL A 14 32.96 14.38 4.84
N ILE A 15 32.57 15.49 5.47
CA ILE A 15 31.19 15.74 5.88
C ILE A 15 30.25 15.85 4.68
N ALA A 16 30.66 16.57 3.62
CA ALA A 16 29.87 16.73 2.41
C ALA A 16 29.66 15.38 1.71
N LEU A 17 30.73 14.57 1.61
CA LEU A 17 30.67 13.23 1.02
C LEU A 17 29.71 12.31 1.80
N TYR A 18 29.80 12.30 3.13
CA TYR A 18 28.87 11.53 3.97
C TYR A 18 27.41 11.93 3.73
N ASN A 19 27.13 13.24 3.66
CA ASN A 19 25.76 13.73 3.40
C ASN A 19 25.26 13.33 2.01
N ALA A 20 26.11 13.39 0.99
CA ALA A 20 25.76 12.96 -0.36
C ALA A 20 25.37 11.48 -0.40
N ILE A 21 26.13 10.62 0.31
CA ILE A 21 25.83 9.18 0.42
C ILE A 21 24.48 8.95 1.11
N VAL A 22 24.22 9.64 2.23
CA VAL A 22 22.96 9.51 2.96
C VAL A 22 21.77 9.97 2.12
N LEU A 23 21.89 11.10 1.42
CA LEU A 23 20.83 11.60 0.54
C LEU A 23 20.56 10.65 -0.62
N TYR A 24 21.61 10.10 -1.23
CA TYR A 24 21.49 9.09 -2.27
C TYR A 24 20.73 7.85 -1.77
N PHE A 25 21.07 7.33 -0.59
CA PHE A 25 20.39 6.18 0.00
C PHE A 25 18.91 6.49 0.30
N LEU A 26 18.62 7.63 0.91
CA LEU A 26 17.25 8.05 1.21
C LEU A 26 16.40 8.20 -0.06
N SER A 27 16.96 8.79 -1.11
CA SER A 27 16.30 8.90 -2.42
C SER A 27 16.00 7.53 -3.03
N SER A 28 16.96 6.60 -2.96
CA SER A 28 16.78 5.23 -3.44
C SER A 28 15.65 4.49 -2.70
N VAL A 29 15.63 4.57 -1.37
CA VAL A 29 14.56 3.96 -0.56
C VAL A 29 13.21 4.63 -0.85
N GLN A 30 13.17 5.95 -1.00
CA GLN A 30 11.94 6.68 -1.33
C GLN A 30 11.37 6.25 -2.69
N LYS A 31 12.21 6.06 -3.72
CA LYS A 31 11.77 5.54 -5.03
C LYS A 31 11.18 4.13 -4.92
N LYS A 32 11.80 3.26 -4.11
CA LYS A 32 11.25 1.90 -3.86
C LYS A 32 9.90 1.95 -3.17
N ILE A 33 9.73 2.82 -2.17
CA ILE A 33 8.45 3.01 -1.49
C ILE A 33 7.37 3.47 -2.49
N LEU A 34 7.66 4.49 -3.30
CA LEU A 34 6.71 5.01 -4.31
C LEU A 34 6.32 3.93 -5.34
N HIS A 35 7.27 3.09 -5.75
CA HIS A 35 7.00 2.00 -6.67
C HIS A 35 6.05 0.96 -6.05
N LEU A 36 6.30 0.54 -4.81
CA LEU A 36 5.42 -0.38 -4.09
C LEU A 36 4.03 0.23 -3.81
N GLU A 37 3.96 1.53 -3.50
CA GLU A 37 2.68 2.25 -3.32
C GLU A 37 1.84 2.16 -4.61
N SER A 38 2.47 2.40 -5.77
CA SER A 38 1.81 2.25 -7.08
C SER A 38 1.33 0.82 -7.33
N GLU A 39 2.16 -0.18 -7.02
CA GLU A 39 1.82 -1.58 -7.20
C GLU A 39 0.66 -2.05 -6.29
N ILE A 40 0.54 -1.49 -5.09
CA ILE A 40 -0.58 -1.75 -4.18
C ILE A 40 -1.86 -1.17 -4.76
N ILE A 41 -1.82 0.07 -5.24
CA ILE A 41 -2.95 0.75 -5.87
C ILE A 41 -3.44 -0.07 -7.08
N GLU A 42 -2.53 -0.51 -7.94
CA GLU A 42 -2.86 -1.34 -9.10
C GLU A 42 -3.48 -2.70 -8.71
N SER A 43 -2.91 -3.35 -7.69
CA SER A 43 -3.43 -4.63 -7.18
C SER A 43 -4.84 -4.46 -6.60
N PHE A 44 -5.06 -3.37 -5.86
CA PHE A 44 -6.37 -3.02 -5.33
C PHE A 44 -7.39 -2.73 -6.43
N PHE A 45 -7.03 -1.95 -7.45
CA PHE A 45 -7.91 -1.67 -8.58
C PHE A 45 -8.28 -2.94 -9.34
N SER A 46 -7.30 -3.81 -9.58
CA SER A 46 -7.52 -5.12 -10.21
C SER A 46 -8.58 -5.92 -9.45
N LYS A 47 -8.47 -5.96 -8.12
CA LYS A 47 -9.45 -6.60 -7.22
C LYS A 47 -10.84 -5.97 -7.31
N VAL A 48 -10.94 -4.66 -7.12
CA VAL A 48 -12.21 -3.93 -7.01
C VAL A 48 -12.99 -3.94 -8.32
N ASN A 49 -12.30 -3.93 -9.47
CA ASN A 49 -12.92 -4.04 -10.80
C ASN A 49 -13.68 -5.35 -11.02
N LYS A 50 -13.44 -6.39 -10.20
CA LYS A 50 -14.16 -7.67 -10.30
C LYS A 50 -15.37 -7.76 -9.37
N ILE A 51 -15.59 -6.81 -8.47
CA ILE A 51 -16.74 -6.80 -7.56
C ILE A 51 -18.08 -6.87 -8.32
N PRO A 52 -18.33 -6.08 -9.39
CA PRO A 52 -19.59 -6.17 -10.13
C PRO A 52 -19.87 -7.57 -10.67
N ALA A 53 -18.84 -8.25 -11.17
CA ALA A 53 -18.96 -9.60 -11.70
C ALA A 53 -19.21 -10.64 -10.59
N VAL A 54 -18.61 -10.49 -9.39
CA VAL A 54 -18.95 -11.32 -8.22
C VAL A 54 -20.43 -11.17 -7.89
N VAL A 55 -20.90 -9.92 -7.78
CA VAL A 55 -22.29 -9.60 -7.45
C VAL A 55 -23.24 -10.19 -8.49
N GLU A 56 -22.96 -9.99 -9.78
CA GLU A 56 -23.79 -10.51 -10.87
C GLU A 56 -23.90 -12.03 -10.83
N ILE A 57 -22.78 -12.73 -10.66
CA ILE A 57 -22.77 -14.18 -10.58
C ILE A 57 -23.57 -14.65 -9.37
N MET A 58 -23.27 -14.13 -8.17
CA MET A 58 -23.93 -14.55 -6.92
C MET A 58 -25.42 -14.22 -6.90
N ARG A 59 -25.83 -13.09 -7.51
CA ARG A 59 -27.25 -12.68 -7.58
C ARG A 59 -28.13 -13.71 -8.27
N ARG A 60 -27.59 -14.51 -9.20
CA ARG A 60 -28.32 -15.62 -9.85
C ARG A 60 -28.69 -16.75 -8.90
N TYR A 61 -28.01 -16.85 -7.76
CA TYR A 61 -28.14 -17.94 -6.80
C TYR A 61 -28.76 -17.53 -5.45
N THR A 62 -29.15 -16.26 -5.29
CA THR A 62 -29.79 -15.75 -4.06
C THR A 62 -31.11 -15.04 -4.39
N ARG A 63 -32.07 -15.11 -3.45
CA ARG A 63 -33.34 -14.36 -3.50
C ARG A 63 -33.28 -13.02 -2.75
N HIS A 64 -32.18 -12.77 -2.06
CA HIS A 64 -31.95 -11.58 -1.24
C HIS A 64 -30.92 -10.70 -1.94
N PRO A 65 -31.33 -9.76 -2.81
CA PRO A 65 -30.40 -8.88 -3.53
C PRO A 65 -29.82 -7.77 -2.64
N ASP A 66 -30.46 -7.49 -1.51
CA ASP A 66 -30.08 -6.53 -0.47
C ASP A 66 -28.71 -6.85 0.15
N ILE A 67 -28.33 -8.13 0.20
CA ILE A 67 -27.02 -8.56 0.74
C ILE A 67 -25.81 -7.99 -0.01
N PHE A 68 -26.01 -7.43 -1.21
CA PHE A 68 -24.96 -6.84 -2.02
C PHE A 68 -24.90 -5.31 -1.92
N GLU A 69 -25.83 -4.65 -1.21
CA GLU A 69 -25.91 -3.19 -1.19
C GLU A 69 -24.63 -2.55 -0.66
N ASP A 70 -24.07 -3.09 0.43
CA ASP A 70 -22.85 -2.56 1.05
C ASP A 70 -21.64 -2.69 0.12
N ILE A 71 -21.42 -3.84 -0.51
CA ILE A 71 -20.27 -4.02 -1.41
C ILE A 71 -20.41 -3.18 -2.69
N ILE A 72 -21.64 -3.00 -3.19
CA ILE A 72 -21.93 -2.14 -4.34
C ILE A 72 -21.69 -0.67 -3.96
N TYR A 73 -22.13 -0.26 -2.78
CA TYR A 73 -21.90 1.10 -2.26
C TYR A 73 -20.40 1.37 -2.14
N LEU A 74 -19.63 0.47 -1.53
CA LEU A 74 -18.19 0.60 -1.41
C LEU A 74 -17.47 0.63 -2.77
N HIS A 75 -17.93 -0.16 -3.74
CA HIS A 75 -17.41 -0.10 -5.11
C HIS A 75 -17.70 1.25 -5.78
N LYS A 76 -18.89 1.84 -5.57
CA LYS A 76 -19.19 3.19 -6.06
C LYS A 76 -18.32 4.25 -5.39
N MET A 77 -18.10 4.12 -4.08
CA MET A 77 -17.20 5.02 -3.34
C MET A 77 -15.79 4.98 -3.94
N TRP A 78 -15.28 3.79 -4.29
CA TRP A 78 -13.99 3.68 -4.99
C TRP A 78 -13.95 4.48 -6.30
N ILE A 79 -14.99 4.42 -7.13
CA ILE A 79 -15.04 5.16 -8.41
C ILE A 79 -15.05 6.68 -8.18
N ILE A 80 -15.74 7.14 -7.13
CA ILE A 80 -15.95 8.56 -6.84
C ILE A 80 -14.73 9.17 -6.16
N TYR A 81 -14.12 8.45 -5.21
CA TYR A 81 -12.91 8.91 -4.55
C TYR A 81 -11.75 8.78 -5.53
N ASN A 82 -11.25 9.92 -6.02
CA ASN A 82 -10.00 9.97 -6.78
C ASN A 82 -8.87 9.54 -5.83
N ILE A 83 -8.60 8.23 -5.73
CA ILE A 83 -7.60 7.69 -4.81
C ILE A 83 -6.21 8.09 -5.32
N GLU A 84 -5.70 9.17 -4.75
CA GLU A 84 -4.35 9.68 -5.04
C GLU A 84 -3.28 9.08 -4.10
N SER A 85 -3.72 8.48 -2.98
CA SER A 85 -2.82 7.95 -1.95
C SER A 85 -3.20 6.57 -1.46
N ILE A 86 -2.18 5.77 -1.12
CA ILE A 86 -2.35 4.50 -0.41
C ILE A 86 -3.09 4.69 0.93
N TYR A 87 -2.93 5.82 1.62
CA TYR A 87 -3.53 6.01 2.94
C TYR A 87 -5.07 6.10 2.86
N ASP A 88 -5.59 6.74 1.83
CA ASP A 88 -7.04 6.83 1.57
C ASP A 88 -7.59 5.47 1.13
N LEU A 89 -6.76 4.67 0.46
CA LEU A 89 -7.12 3.35 -0.04
C LEU A 89 -7.30 2.32 1.09
N LEU A 90 -6.54 2.41 2.18
CA LEU A 90 -6.50 1.36 3.21
C LEU A 90 -7.84 1.15 3.91
N ASP A 91 -8.52 2.23 4.31
CA ASP A 91 -9.84 2.11 4.97
C ASP A 91 -10.86 1.49 4.02
N LEU A 92 -10.90 1.97 2.77
CA LEU A 92 -11.79 1.43 1.75
C LEU A 92 -11.46 -0.04 1.44
N ASN A 93 -10.17 -0.39 1.36
CA ASN A 93 -9.71 -1.75 1.16
C ASN A 93 -10.20 -2.68 2.27
N GLN A 94 -10.06 -2.24 3.53
CA GLN A 94 -10.48 -3.04 4.67
C GLN A 94 -12.00 -3.26 4.69
N ARG A 95 -12.78 -2.22 4.37
CA ARG A 95 -14.25 -2.33 4.27
C ARG A 95 -14.66 -3.27 3.14
N ILE A 96 -14.10 -3.10 1.94
CA ILE A 96 -14.36 -3.99 0.79
C ILE A 96 -13.99 -5.44 1.14
N HIS A 97 -12.85 -5.65 1.79
CA HIS A 97 -12.41 -6.97 2.20
C HIS A 97 -13.39 -7.64 3.16
N ARG A 98 -13.89 -6.91 4.16
CA ARG A 98 -14.89 -7.43 5.12
C ARG A 98 -16.18 -7.84 4.42
N GLU A 99 -16.69 -7.00 3.53
CA GLU A 99 -17.91 -7.33 2.77
C GLU A 99 -17.68 -8.51 1.82
N PHE A 100 -16.52 -8.57 1.17
CA PHE A 100 -16.17 -9.72 0.35
C PHE A 100 -16.11 -11.01 1.17
N GLN A 101 -15.50 -10.99 2.37
CA GLN A 101 -15.48 -12.14 3.27
C GLN A 101 -16.89 -12.55 3.73
N PHE A 102 -17.76 -11.59 4.01
CA PHE A 102 -19.17 -11.86 4.32
C PHE A 102 -19.85 -12.60 3.17
N LEU A 103 -19.68 -12.13 1.93
CA LEU A 103 -20.21 -12.81 0.74
C LEU A 103 -19.61 -14.22 0.57
N MET A 104 -18.33 -14.43 0.87
CA MET A 104 -17.72 -15.77 0.81
C MET A 104 -18.28 -16.72 1.87
N LYS A 105 -18.59 -16.21 3.07
CA LYS A 105 -19.27 -17.00 4.11
C LYS A 105 -20.69 -17.38 3.70
N LEU A 106 -21.40 -16.48 3.01
CA LEU A 106 -22.71 -16.77 2.44
C LEU A 106 -22.62 -17.79 1.30
N SER A 107 -21.63 -17.64 0.40
CA SER A 107 -21.45 -18.55 -0.73
C SER A 107 -21.26 -20.00 -0.27
N ALA A 108 -20.57 -20.21 0.85
CA ALA A 108 -20.36 -21.54 1.43
C ALA A 108 -21.66 -22.29 1.75
N LYS A 109 -22.79 -21.59 1.91
CA LYS A 109 -24.12 -22.18 2.13
C LYS A 109 -24.87 -22.49 0.83
N ILE A 110 -24.28 -22.20 -0.34
CA ILE A 110 -24.89 -22.35 -1.67
C ILE A 110 -24.04 -23.31 -2.51
N PRO A 111 -24.25 -24.64 -2.41
CA PRO A 111 -23.40 -25.63 -3.08
C PRO A 111 -23.32 -25.47 -4.60
N ASP A 112 -24.41 -25.06 -5.25
CA ASP A 112 -24.45 -24.90 -6.71
C ASP A 112 -23.57 -23.74 -7.20
N LEU A 113 -23.42 -22.68 -6.40
CA LEU A 113 -22.52 -21.58 -6.70
C LEU A 113 -21.05 -22.04 -6.70
N HIS A 114 -20.70 -23.00 -5.84
CA HIS A 114 -19.37 -23.59 -5.80
C HIS A 114 -19.07 -24.54 -6.97
N ARG A 115 -20.06 -24.88 -7.79
CA ARG A 115 -19.89 -25.61 -9.05
C ARG A 115 -19.76 -24.67 -10.26
N ASP A 116 -20.10 -23.39 -10.12
CA ASP A 116 -19.93 -22.39 -11.17
C ASP A 116 -18.43 -22.05 -11.32
N GLY A 117 -17.85 -22.45 -12.44
CA GLY A 117 -16.44 -22.18 -12.76
C GLY A 117 -16.11 -20.69 -12.82
N ASN A 118 -17.04 -19.84 -13.25
CA ASN A 118 -16.85 -18.40 -13.28
C ASN A 118 -16.80 -17.83 -11.87
N PHE A 119 -17.66 -18.31 -10.96
CA PHE A 119 -17.61 -17.92 -9.56
C PHE A 119 -16.25 -18.27 -8.94
N LEU A 120 -15.79 -19.51 -9.13
CA LEU A 120 -14.51 -19.98 -8.59
C LEU A 120 -13.34 -19.16 -9.14
N TYR A 121 -13.33 -18.89 -10.44
CA TYR A 121 -12.31 -18.08 -11.10
C TYR A 121 -12.25 -16.66 -10.50
N ILE A 122 -13.39 -15.96 -10.47
CA ILE A 122 -13.43 -14.57 -9.99
C ILE A 122 -13.10 -14.49 -8.50
N ARG A 123 -13.62 -15.41 -7.69
CA ARG A 123 -13.29 -15.50 -6.27
C ARG A 123 -11.78 -15.64 -6.08
N ASN A 124 -11.16 -16.60 -6.76
CA ASN A 124 -9.73 -16.86 -6.63
C ASN A 124 -8.90 -15.66 -7.11
N TYR A 125 -9.36 -14.97 -8.16
CA TYR A 125 -8.75 -13.72 -8.64
C TYR A 125 -8.79 -12.62 -7.56
N VAL A 126 -9.95 -12.37 -6.95
CA VAL A 126 -10.09 -11.36 -5.87
C VAL A 126 -9.20 -11.70 -4.67
N ILE A 127 -9.17 -12.96 -4.25
CA ILE A 127 -8.32 -13.44 -3.15
C ILE A 127 -6.83 -13.27 -3.50
N PHE A 128 -6.42 -13.60 -4.73
CA PHE A 128 -5.05 -13.45 -5.17
C PHE A 128 -4.57 -12.00 -5.04
N PHE A 129 -5.37 -11.04 -5.51
CA PHE A 129 -5.00 -9.62 -5.40
C PHE A 129 -5.09 -9.08 -3.97
N GLU A 130 -5.98 -9.59 -3.12
CA GLU A 130 -5.97 -9.27 -1.69
C GLU A 130 -4.64 -9.66 -1.05
N ASN A 131 -4.20 -10.90 -1.25
CA ASN A 131 -2.95 -11.40 -0.69
C ASN A 131 -1.74 -10.58 -1.19
N GLN A 132 -1.79 -10.12 -2.45
CA GLN A 132 -0.75 -9.25 -3.01
C GLN A 132 -0.74 -7.87 -2.36
N VAL A 133 -1.92 -7.28 -2.08
CA VAL A 133 -2.04 -6.01 -1.34
C VAL A 133 -1.47 -6.17 0.08
N GLU A 134 -1.88 -7.20 0.82
CA GLU A 134 -1.40 -7.46 2.18
C GLU A 134 0.13 -7.66 2.23
N ARG A 135 0.67 -8.48 1.32
CA ARG A 135 2.13 -8.73 1.26
C ARG A 135 2.89 -7.44 0.99
N LYS A 136 2.47 -6.63 0.02
CA LYS A 136 3.15 -5.38 -0.35
C LYS A 136 3.03 -4.32 0.75
N ILE A 137 1.90 -4.25 1.47
CA ILE A 137 1.78 -3.39 2.66
C ILE A 137 2.83 -3.77 3.71
N TRP A 138 3.01 -5.07 3.98
CA TRP A 138 4.03 -5.54 4.89
C TRP A 138 5.45 -5.17 4.42
N GLU A 139 5.75 -5.36 3.13
CA GLU A 139 7.03 -4.96 2.54
C GLU A 139 7.30 -3.45 2.68
N ILE A 140 6.29 -2.61 2.42
CA ILE A 140 6.37 -1.16 2.63
C ILE A 140 6.67 -0.83 4.09
N ASN A 141 6.02 -1.49 5.05
CA ASN A 141 6.24 -1.23 6.47
C ASN A 141 7.67 -1.50 6.91
N VAL A 142 8.27 -2.58 6.42
CA VAL A 142 9.68 -2.89 6.67
C VAL A 142 10.59 -1.79 6.11
N LEU A 143 10.30 -1.30 4.90
CA LEU A 143 11.05 -0.20 4.28
C LEU A 143 10.86 1.12 5.02
N LEU A 144 9.63 1.44 5.45
CA LEU A 144 9.31 2.65 6.21
C LEU A 144 10.00 2.65 7.58
N TYR A 145 10.03 1.51 8.26
CA TYR A 145 10.76 1.38 9.52
C TYR A 145 12.26 1.64 9.32
N THR A 146 12.83 1.03 8.29
CA THR A 146 14.24 1.22 7.92
C THR A 146 14.52 2.69 7.59
N TYR A 147 13.70 3.29 6.72
CA TYR A 147 13.78 4.71 6.32
C TYR A 147 13.71 5.64 7.53
N ASN A 148 12.73 5.44 8.42
CA ASN A 148 12.53 6.25 9.62
C ASN A 148 13.70 6.10 10.63
N LYS A 149 14.30 4.90 10.73
CA LYS A 149 15.51 4.67 11.53
C LYS A 149 16.70 5.46 10.98
N PHE A 150 16.92 5.44 9.66
CA PHE A 150 17.98 6.22 9.02
C PHE A 150 17.78 7.73 9.16
N ILE A 151 16.54 8.22 9.02
CA ILE A 151 16.22 9.63 9.28
C ILE A 151 16.51 9.99 10.74
N LYS A 152 16.17 9.14 11.70
CA LYS A 152 16.46 9.40 13.13
C LYS A 152 17.96 9.56 13.36
N ILE A 153 18.78 8.69 12.78
CA ILE A 153 20.25 8.77 12.88
C ILE A 153 20.76 10.06 12.23
N LYS A 154 20.28 10.39 11.03
CA LYS A 154 20.63 11.64 10.33
C LYS A 154 20.24 12.86 11.15
N ASN A 155 19.02 12.90 11.71
CA ASN A 155 18.47 14.06 12.42
C ASN A 155 19.18 14.33 13.77
N ILE A 156 19.87 13.35 14.34
CA ILE A 156 20.73 13.53 15.52
C ILE A 156 22.07 14.20 15.14
N SER A 157 22.50 14.10 13.88
CA SER A 157 23.71 14.79 13.41
C SER A 157 23.50 16.30 13.31
N ILE A 158 24.58 17.08 13.46
CA ILE A 158 24.60 18.56 13.33
C ILE A 158 23.94 19.02 12.01
N PHE A 159 24.07 18.25 10.94
CA PHE A 159 23.45 18.53 9.64
C PHE A 159 21.96 18.17 9.56
N GLY A 160 21.52 17.19 10.35
CA GLY A 160 20.11 16.88 10.52
C GLY A 160 19.31 18.01 11.17
N PHE A 161 19.98 18.84 11.97
CA PHE A 161 19.42 20.07 12.52
C PHE A 161 19.24 21.16 11.44
N LEU A 162 20.15 21.25 10.47
CA LEU A 162 20.09 22.22 9.37
C LEU A 162 19.11 21.83 8.26
N VAL A 163 18.99 20.53 7.95
CA VAL A 163 18.08 20.01 6.92
C VAL A 163 17.27 18.84 7.50
N PRO A 164 16.19 19.12 8.26
CA PRO A 164 15.35 18.09 8.83
C PRO A 164 14.54 17.40 7.72
N ILE A 165 14.70 16.08 7.61
CA ILE A 165 13.86 15.26 6.71
C ILE A 165 12.68 14.73 7.52
N LYS A 166 11.47 14.87 6.97
CA LYS A 166 10.24 14.39 7.60
C LYS A 166 10.19 12.86 7.55
N LYS A 167 9.78 12.26 8.68
CA LYS A 167 9.45 10.83 8.74
C LYS A 167 8.21 10.54 7.90
N LYS A 168 8.10 9.31 7.38
CA LYS A 168 6.85 8.81 6.79
C LYS A 168 6.05 8.03 7.82
N LEU A 169 4.72 8.08 7.72
CA LEU A 169 3.80 7.29 8.55
C LEU A 169 3.97 5.80 8.22
N VAL A 170 4.00 4.96 9.25
CA VAL A 170 3.94 3.50 9.10
C VAL A 170 2.47 3.12 8.92
N ILE A 171 2.21 2.21 7.99
CA ILE A 171 0.87 1.73 7.67
C ILE A 171 0.59 0.52 8.58
N TRP A 172 -0.40 0.58 9.47
CA TRP A 172 -0.77 -0.58 10.29
C TRP A 172 -2.02 -1.26 9.76
#